data_AF-A0A9P7WYT8-F1
#
_entry.id   AF-A0A9P7WYT8-F1
#
_cell.length_a   1.000
_cell.length_b   1.000
_cell.length_c   1.000
_cell.angle_alpha   90.00
_cell.angle_beta   90.00
_cell.angle_gamma   90.00
#
_symmetry.space_group_name_H-M   'P 1'
#
loop_
_entity.id
_entity.type
_entity.pdbx_description
1 polymer ?
#
loop_
_entity_poly.entity_id
_entity_poly.type
_entity_poly.pdbx_seq_one_letter_code
_entity_poly.pdbx_strand_id
1 'polypeptide(L)'
;MRLYTSITPLLAISWLASIAAAPVGGSIERRHGHSSGNGGPGGDGGNGGNSYGHGNGGPGGDGGNGGSSHGHGNGGAGGDGGNGGSSHGSGNGGAGGDGGNGGNSYKVRRHGHSSGNGGPGGDGGNGGNSYGHGNGGPGGDGGNGGSSHGHGNGGAGGDGGNGGSSHGSGNGGAGGDGGNGGNSYKVRRHGHSSGNGGPGGDGGNGGNSYGHGNGGPGGDGGNGGSSHGHGNGGAGGDGGNGGSSHGSGNGGAGGDGGNGGNSYKRHISSGHGNGGPGGDGGNGGNSYGHGNGGPGGDGGNGGSSHGHGNGGAGGDGGNGGSSHGSGNGGAGGDGGNGGNSYKRHVSSGHGNGGPGGDGGNGGNSYGHGNGGPGGDGGNGGSSHGHGNGGAGGDGGNGGSAHGSGNGGAGGDGGNGGNSYKRHISSGHGNGGPGGDGGNGGNSYGHGNGGPGGDGGNGGSSHGHGNGGAGGDGGNGGSAHGSGNGGAGGDGGNGGNSYKRHISSGHGNGGPGGDGGNGGNSYGHGNGGPGGDGGNGGSSHGHGNGGAGGDGGNGGSSHGSGNGGAGGDGGNGGNSY
;
A
#
# COMPACT_ATOMS: atom_id res chain seq x y z
N MET A 1 112.56 62.77 -22.56
CA MET A 1 113.80 62.67 -21.76
C MET A 1 113.69 61.40 -20.91
N ARG A 2 114.62 60.43 -21.07
CA ARG A 2 114.99 59.27 -20.20
C ARG A 2 113.86 58.43 -19.54
N LEU A 3 113.66 57.17 -19.96
CA LEU A 3 114.28 55.89 -19.52
C LEU A 3 113.59 55.19 -18.32
N TYR A 4 113.02 54.00 -18.62
CA TYR A 4 113.17 52.70 -17.94
C TYR A 4 112.50 52.34 -16.58
N THR A 5 111.78 51.18 -16.62
CA THR A 5 111.71 50.02 -15.67
C THR A 5 111.14 50.22 -14.25
N SER A 6 110.51 49.26 -13.57
CA SER A 6 109.98 47.89 -13.82
C SER A 6 109.36 47.36 -12.51
N ILE A 7 108.65 46.22 -12.58
CA ILE A 7 108.42 45.18 -11.54
C ILE A 7 107.17 45.31 -10.63
N THR A 8 106.21 44.40 -10.88
CA THR A 8 105.13 43.80 -10.05
C THR A 8 105.66 42.91 -8.89
N PRO A 9 104.88 42.21 -8.03
CA PRO A 9 103.41 42.10 -7.85
C PRO A 9 102.94 42.21 -6.37
N LEU A 10 101.62 42.14 -6.08
CA LEU A 10 101.03 41.20 -5.08
C LEU A 10 99.52 41.44 -4.84
N LEU A 11 98.80 40.31 -4.85
CA LEU A 11 97.63 39.92 -4.05
C LEU A 11 96.19 40.39 -4.39
N ALA A 12 95.40 39.35 -4.75
CA ALA A 12 94.00 39.03 -4.40
C ALA A 12 92.89 40.01 -4.83
N ILE A 13 92.10 39.71 -5.85
CA ILE A 13 90.93 38.79 -5.86
C ILE A 13 89.98 39.01 -4.68
N SER A 14 88.87 39.72 -4.93
CA SER A 14 87.53 39.31 -4.46
C SER A 14 86.45 39.96 -5.32
N TRP A 15 85.77 39.14 -6.14
CA TRP A 15 84.52 39.46 -6.81
C TRP A 15 83.37 38.98 -5.92
N LEU A 16 82.52 39.90 -5.48
CA LEU A 16 81.24 39.58 -4.83
C LEU A 16 80.17 39.52 -5.92
N ALA A 17 79.83 38.29 -6.34
CA ALA A 17 78.64 38.01 -7.11
C ALA A 17 77.43 37.96 -6.16
N SER A 18 76.48 38.87 -6.37
CA SER A 18 75.16 38.83 -5.74
C SER A 18 74.34 37.67 -6.31
N ILE A 19 74.32 36.56 -5.60
CA ILE A 19 73.35 35.48 -5.82
C ILE A 19 72.11 35.79 -4.98
N ALA A 20 70.99 36.02 -5.64
CA ALA A 20 69.68 36.08 -5.02
C ALA A 20 69.37 34.71 -4.39
N ALA A 21 69.29 34.68 -3.07
CA ALA A 21 68.90 33.51 -2.32
C ALA A 21 67.39 33.29 -2.46
N ALA A 22 67.00 32.18 -3.08
CA ALA A 22 65.73 31.53 -2.77
C ALA A 22 65.72 31.18 -1.26
N PRO A 23 64.56 31.24 -0.57
CA PRO A 23 64.50 30.86 0.84
C PRO A 23 64.75 29.36 0.96
N VAL A 24 65.97 29.01 1.36
CA VAL A 24 66.35 27.67 1.79
C VAL A 24 65.64 27.42 3.11
N GLY A 25 64.76 26.42 3.12
CA GLY A 25 64.07 25.94 4.31
C GLY A 25 65.08 25.57 5.40
N GLY A 26 65.11 26.37 6.46
CA GLY A 26 65.85 26.06 7.67
C GLY A 26 65.31 24.78 8.29
N SER A 27 66.19 23.79 8.48
CA SER A 27 65.91 22.62 9.28
C SER A 27 65.73 23.04 10.74
N ILE A 28 64.47 23.17 11.17
CA ILE A 28 64.13 23.44 12.56
C ILE A 28 64.48 22.23 13.41
N GLU A 29 65.35 22.48 14.39
CA GLU A 29 65.71 21.61 15.49
C GLU A 29 64.44 21.07 16.18
N ARG A 30 64.26 19.73 16.18
CA ARG A 30 63.13 19.04 16.83
C ARG A 30 63.21 19.15 18.35
N ARG A 31 62.85 20.30 18.90
CA ARG A 31 62.38 20.40 20.29
C ARG A 31 60.89 20.06 20.29
N HIS A 32 60.51 19.08 21.10
CA HIS A 32 59.11 18.74 21.40
C HIS A 32 58.45 19.84 22.26
N GLY A 33 58.42 21.07 21.75
CA GLY A 33 57.54 22.12 22.22
C GLY A 33 56.27 22.07 21.37
N HIS A 34 55.11 22.03 22.01
CA HIS A 34 53.82 22.14 21.34
C HIS A 34 53.72 23.52 20.66
N SER A 35 54.25 23.69 19.45
CA SER A 35 54.20 24.97 18.75
C SER A 35 52.79 25.19 18.21
N SER A 36 52.06 26.15 18.76
CA SER A 36 50.69 26.53 18.39
C SER A 36 50.63 27.51 17.19
N GLY A 37 51.56 27.39 16.24
CA GLY A 37 51.64 28.29 15.08
C GLY A 37 50.61 27.96 14.00
N ASN A 38 49.95 28.98 13.45
CA ASN A 38 49.15 28.86 12.23
C ASN A 38 50.07 28.65 11.02
N GLY A 39 49.60 27.91 10.02
CA GLY A 39 50.27 27.83 8.73
C GLY A 39 50.21 29.16 7.98
N GLY A 40 51.27 29.50 7.25
CA GLY A 40 51.30 30.70 6.41
C GLY A 40 50.44 30.56 5.14
N PRO A 41 49.98 31.66 4.54
CA PRO A 41 49.25 31.62 3.26
C PRO A 41 50.14 31.11 2.12
N GLY A 42 49.55 30.40 1.16
CA GLY A 42 50.18 30.09 -0.13
C GLY A 42 50.25 31.33 -1.03
N GLY A 43 51.26 31.40 -1.91
CA GLY A 43 51.22 32.33 -3.04
C GLY A 43 50.36 31.78 -4.18
N ASP A 44 50.20 32.51 -5.27
CA ASP A 44 49.43 32.09 -6.46
C ASP A 44 49.84 30.68 -6.93
N GLY A 45 48.88 29.77 -7.08
CA GLY A 45 49.09 28.34 -7.39
C GLY A 45 49.69 27.51 -6.25
N GLY A 46 50.04 28.13 -5.13
CA GLY A 46 50.71 27.53 -3.99
C GLY A 46 49.74 27.06 -2.91
N ASN A 47 50.04 25.90 -2.32
CA ASN A 47 49.27 25.39 -1.19
C ASN A 47 49.56 26.20 0.09
N GLY A 48 48.55 26.35 0.94
CA GLY A 48 48.71 26.92 2.28
C GLY A 48 49.61 26.06 3.18
N GLY A 49 50.29 26.70 4.13
CA GLY A 49 51.16 26.04 5.09
C GLY A 49 50.39 25.15 6.07
N ASN A 50 50.96 24.01 6.45
CA ASN A 50 50.36 23.12 7.45
C ASN A 50 50.62 23.62 8.88
N SER A 51 49.74 23.29 9.82
CA SER A 51 49.90 23.54 11.25
C SER A 51 49.89 22.25 12.07
N TYR A 52 50.58 22.27 13.21
CA TYR A 52 50.62 21.18 14.18
C TYR A 52 50.21 21.72 15.57
N GLY A 53 49.54 20.92 16.39
CA GLY A 53 49.04 21.34 17.69
C GLY A 53 47.69 22.06 17.60
N HIS A 54 47.61 23.31 18.06
CA HIS A 54 46.36 24.08 18.12
C HIS A 54 46.18 25.10 16.97
N GLY A 55 47.19 25.27 16.10
CA GLY A 55 47.12 26.24 15.01
C GLY A 55 46.25 25.77 13.85
N ASN A 56 45.72 26.73 13.09
CA ASN A 56 44.97 26.47 11.85
C ASN A 56 45.93 26.36 10.65
N GLY A 57 45.55 25.57 9.64
CA GLY A 57 46.24 25.56 8.36
C GLY A 57 46.11 26.92 7.66
N GLY A 58 47.12 27.31 6.90
CA GLY A 58 47.10 28.56 6.13
C GLY A 58 46.21 28.45 4.89
N PRO A 59 45.63 29.55 4.38
CA PRO A 59 44.88 29.52 3.13
C PRO A 59 45.79 29.24 1.92
N GLY A 60 45.27 28.59 0.89
CA GLY A 60 45.94 28.48 -0.42
C GLY A 60 45.85 29.78 -1.20
N GLY A 61 46.75 29.98 -2.18
CA GLY A 61 46.56 31.00 -3.22
C GLY A 61 45.70 30.46 -4.36
N ASP A 62 45.40 31.27 -5.38
CA ASP A 62 44.56 30.90 -6.53
C ASP A 62 45.03 29.58 -7.18
N GLY A 63 44.17 28.59 -7.30
CA GLY A 63 44.48 27.23 -7.79
C GLY A 63 45.16 26.31 -6.76
N GLY A 64 45.55 26.83 -5.60
CA GLY A 64 46.24 26.13 -4.52
C GLY A 64 45.30 25.61 -3.43
N ASN A 65 45.64 24.46 -2.85
CA ASN A 65 44.85 23.88 -1.76
C ASN A 65 45.16 24.55 -0.42
N GLY A 66 44.20 24.57 0.49
CA GLY A 66 44.41 25.00 1.86
C GLY A 66 45.37 24.09 2.63
N GLY A 67 46.12 24.69 3.58
CA GLY A 67 47.01 23.96 4.47
C GLY A 67 46.25 23.08 5.46
N SER A 68 46.82 21.94 5.83
CA SER A 68 46.18 21.00 6.77
C SER A 68 46.59 21.24 8.22
N SER A 69 45.69 21.01 9.16
CA SER A 69 45.94 21.09 10.60
C SER A 69 46.05 19.71 11.25
N HIS A 70 46.97 19.55 12.19
CA HIS A 70 47.15 18.31 12.96
C HIS A 70 47.03 18.59 14.46
N GLY A 71 45.86 18.31 15.04
CA GLY A 71 45.55 18.53 16.45
C GLY A 71 44.15 19.13 16.64
N HIS A 72 44.06 20.37 17.13
CA HIS A 72 42.77 21.01 17.46
C HIS A 72 42.39 22.17 16.53
N GLY A 73 43.27 22.57 15.61
CA GLY A 73 42.98 23.66 14.66
C GLY A 73 42.24 23.19 13.42
N ASN A 74 41.69 24.14 12.66
CA ASN A 74 40.97 23.90 11.42
C ASN A 74 41.92 23.85 10.22
N GLY A 75 41.52 23.16 9.16
CA GLY A 75 42.19 23.28 7.86
C GLY A 75 42.03 24.70 7.28
N GLY A 76 43.01 25.14 6.48
CA GLY A 76 42.95 26.41 5.76
C GLY A 76 42.02 26.35 4.56
N ALA A 77 41.49 27.49 4.12
CA ALA A 77 40.68 27.56 2.90
C ALA A 77 41.53 27.31 1.63
N GLY A 78 40.97 26.70 0.59
CA GLY A 78 41.56 26.70 -0.75
C GLY A 78 41.44 28.07 -1.41
N GLY A 79 42.31 28.37 -2.37
CA GLY A 79 42.06 29.46 -3.33
C GLY A 79 41.18 28.97 -4.47
N ASP A 80 40.83 29.83 -5.42
CA ASP A 80 39.95 29.52 -6.56
C ASP A 80 40.41 28.25 -7.30
N GLY A 81 39.55 27.25 -7.44
CA GLY A 81 39.87 25.94 -8.04
C GLY A 81 40.60 24.95 -7.12
N GLY A 82 41.02 25.40 -5.93
CA GLY A 82 41.75 24.64 -4.93
C GLY A 82 40.84 24.05 -3.83
N ASN A 83 41.20 22.88 -3.32
CA ASN A 83 40.45 22.23 -2.24
C ASN A 83 40.82 22.82 -0.87
N GLY A 84 39.89 22.76 0.08
CA GLY A 84 40.16 23.08 1.47
C GLY A 84 41.15 22.13 2.14
N GLY A 85 41.91 22.65 3.10
CA GLY A 85 42.85 21.88 3.90
C GLY A 85 42.15 20.92 4.86
N SER A 86 42.75 19.76 5.11
CA SER A 86 42.16 18.77 6.03
C SER A 86 42.52 19.05 7.49
N SER A 87 41.66 18.65 8.41
CA SER A 87 41.93 18.64 9.85
C SER A 87 42.10 17.22 10.37
N HIS A 88 43.19 16.95 11.07
CA HIS A 88 43.45 15.70 11.76
C HIS A 88 43.37 15.92 13.28
N GLY A 89 42.18 15.74 13.85
CA GLY A 89 41.91 15.78 15.29
C GLY A 89 40.52 16.33 15.60
N SER A 90 40.41 17.48 16.28
CA SER A 90 39.11 18.06 16.69
C SER A 90 38.76 19.38 15.97
N GLY A 91 39.48 19.74 14.92
CA GLY A 91 39.13 20.89 14.09
C GLY A 91 38.30 20.52 12.87
N ASN A 92 37.73 21.50 12.22
CA ASN A 92 36.98 21.34 10.98
C ASN A 92 37.91 21.36 9.76
N GLY A 93 37.51 20.73 8.66
CA GLY A 93 38.13 20.96 7.36
C GLY A 93 37.95 22.41 6.90
N GLY A 94 38.90 22.90 6.11
CA GLY A 94 38.81 24.23 5.49
C GLY A 94 37.83 24.26 4.32
N ALA A 95 37.35 25.45 3.97
CA ALA A 95 36.49 25.65 2.79
C ALA A 95 37.28 25.39 1.49
N GLY A 96 36.63 24.84 0.46
CA GLY A 96 37.15 24.90 -0.91
C GLY A 96 37.04 26.32 -1.48
N GLY A 97 37.91 26.68 -2.42
CA GLY A 97 37.65 27.83 -3.30
C GLY A 97 36.72 27.44 -4.45
N ASP A 98 36.37 28.38 -5.34
CA ASP A 98 35.43 28.15 -6.45
C ASP A 98 35.84 26.93 -7.30
N GLY A 99 34.99 25.91 -7.43
CA GLY A 99 35.27 24.65 -8.12
C GLY A 99 36.03 23.61 -7.30
N GLY A 100 36.50 23.98 -6.10
CA GLY A 100 37.26 23.15 -5.18
C GLY A 100 36.40 22.49 -4.10
N ASN A 101 36.79 21.29 -3.69
CA ASN A 101 36.08 20.56 -2.63
C ASN A 101 36.48 21.05 -1.23
N GLY A 102 35.59 20.92 -0.27
CA GLY A 102 35.88 21.17 1.14
C GLY A 102 36.90 20.19 1.71
N GLY A 103 37.66 20.64 2.70
CA GLY A 103 38.64 19.83 3.41
C GLY A 103 38.00 18.78 4.30
N ASN A 104 38.67 17.64 4.47
CA ASN A 104 38.16 16.55 5.30
C ASN A 104 38.51 16.75 6.79
N SER A 105 37.72 16.16 7.68
CA SER A 105 38.02 16.06 9.11
C SER A 105 38.22 14.59 9.50
N TYR A 106 39.36 14.28 10.14
CA TYR A 106 39.74 12.93 10.53
C TYR A 106 39.97 12.81 12.04
N LYS A 107 39.39 11.76 12.64
CA LYS A 107 39.69 11.36 14.01
C LYS A 107 41.11 10.82 14.16
N VAL A 108 41.87 11.38 15.10
CA VAL A 108 43.17 10.85 15.52
C VAL A 108 42.97 9.72 16.53
N ARG A 109 43.61 8.56 16.32
CA ARG A 109 43.41 7.29 17.06
C ARG A 109 43.70 7.31 18.58
N ARG A 110 44.08 8.43 19.20
CA ARG A 110 44.35 8.47 20.65
C ARG A 110 43.06 8.74 21.44
N HIS A 111 42.95 8.15 22.63
CA HIS A 111 41.77 8.10 23.51
C HIS A 111 41.12 9.45 23.84
N GLY A 112 40.45 10.07 22.87
CA GLY A 112 39.69 11.29 23.01
C GLY A 112 38.49 11.32 22.07
N HIS A 113 37.43 11.99 22.51
CA HIS A 113 36.29 12.37 21.69
C HIS A 113 36.74 13.49 20.76
N SER A 114 37.25 13.17 19.56
CA SER A 114 37.51 14.19 18.55
C SER A 114 36.28 14.32 17.64
N SER A 115 35.78 15.55 17.55
CA SER A 115 34.67 15.97 16.71
C SER A 115 35.19 17.09 15.82
N GLY A 116 34.98 16.97 14.52
CA GLY A 116 35.29 18.02 13.57
C GLY A 116 34.49 17.78 12.30
N ASN A 117 33.92 18.83 11.74
CA ASN A 117 33.08 18.75 10.55
C ASN A 117 33.96 18.82 9.29
N GLY A 118 33.48 18.26 8.19
CA GLY A 118 34.06 18.58 6.88
C GLY A 118 33.87 20.06 6.55
N GLY A 119 34.79 20.63 5.78
CA GLY A 119 34.69 21.99 5.30
C GLY A 119 33.66 22.12 4.17
N PRO A 120 33.08 23.31 3.95
CA PRO A 120 32.19 23.54 2.81
C PRO A 120 32.96 23.45 1.47
N GLY A 121 32.32 22.97 0.40
CA GLY A 121 32.82 23.13 -0.96
C GLY A 121 32.68 24.58 -1.44
N GLY A 122 33.50 25.00 -2.41
CA GLY A 122 33.22 26.21 -3.19
C GLY A 122 32.25 25.91 -4.33
N ASP A 123 31.90 26.90 -5.14
CA ASP A 123 30.92 26.77 -6.24
C ASP A 123 31.29 25.60 -7.18
N GLY A 124 30.41 24.62 -7.36
CA GLY A 124 30.66 23.39 -8.14
C GLY A 124 31.44 22.30 -7.41
N GLY A 125 31.97 22.60 -6.23
CA GLY A 125 32.76 21.70 -5.39
C GLY A 125 31.95 20.94 -4.34
N ASN A 126 32.35 19.71 -4.04
CA ASN A 126 31.69 18.91 -3.01
C ASN A 126 32.14 19.32 -1.60
N GLY A 127 31.26 19.11 -0.63
CA GLY A 127 31.60 19.27 0.78
C GLY A 127 32.62 18.24 1.27
N GLY A 128 33.42 18.62 2.25
CA GLY A 128 34.42 17.75 2.87
C GLY A 128 33.78 16.65 3.72
N ASN A 129 34.43 15.50 3.82
CA ASN A 129 33.97 14.38 4.64
C ASN A 129 34.39 14.54 6.11
N SER A 130 33.63 13.93 7.02
CA SER A 130 34.00 13.77 8.43
C SER A 130 34.15 12.29 8.79
N TYR A 131 35.21 11.96 9.52
CA TYR A 131 35.48 10.61 10.04
C TYR A 131 35.57 10.66 11.57
N GLY A 132 34.48 10.35 12.26
CA GLY A 132 34.37 10.42 13.71
C GLY A 132 32.99 10.89 14.18
N HIS A 133 32.95 11.94 15.01
CA HIS A 133 31.72 12.50 15.59
C HIS A 133 31.27 13.83 14.95
N GLY A 134 31.78 14.19 13.77
CA GLY A 134 31.39 15.43 13.08
C GLY A 134 30.52 15.18 11.85
N ASN A 135 29.88 16.23 11.37
CA ASN A 135 29.06 16.22 10.16
C ASN A 135 29.93 16.36 8.90
N GLY A 136 29.44 15.88 7.77
CA GLY A 136 29.99 16.28 6.47
C GLY A 136 29.77 17.78 6.23
N GLY A 137 30.67 18.41 5.49
CA GLY A 137 30.52 19.81 5.06
C GLY A 137 29.47 19.94 3.95
N PRO A 138 28.83 21.11 3.81
CA PRO A 138 27.91 21.33 2.70
C PRO A 138 28.66 21.42 1.36
N GLY A 139 28.02 21.05 0.25
CA GLY A 139 28.51 21.34 -1.10
C GLY A 139 28.32 22.82 -1.46
N GLY A 140 29.09 23.33 -2.41
CA GLY A 140 28.75 24.58 -3.09
C GLY A 140 27.76 24.33 -4.24
N ASP A 141 27.36 25.37 -4.98
CA ASP A 141 26.37 25.30 -6.05
C ASP A 141 26.71 24.20 -7.08
N GLY A 142 25.84 23.22 -7.32
CA GLY A 142 26.12 22.07 -8.19
C GLY A 142 26.92 20.93 -7.54
N GLY A 143 27.47 21.15 -6.35
CA GLY A 143 28.30 20.21 -5.59
C GLY A 143 27.50 19.37 -4.59
N ASN A 144 27.93 18.13 -4.38
CA ASN A 144 27.29 17.24 -3.40
C ASN A 144 27.78 17.55 -1.98
N GLY A 145 26.94 17.27 -0.98
CA GLY A 145 27.33 17.33 0.42
C GLY A 145 28.38 16.28 0.78
N GLY A 146 29.24 16.62 1.73
CA GLY A 146 30.24 15.71 2.28
C GLY A 146 29.62 14.60 3.14
N SER A 147 30.25 13.44 3.18
CA SER A 147 29.77 12.28 3.96
C SER A 147 30.33 12.25 5.38
N SER A 148 29.55 11.73 6.32
CA SER A 148 29.98 11.45 7.70
C SER A 148 30.20 9.95 7.91
N HIS A 149 31.29 9.59 8.59
CA HIS A 149 31.61 8.21 8.98
C HIS A 149 31.75 8.14 10.50
N GLY A 150 30.70 7.68 11.18
CA GLY A 150 30.63 7.55 12.64
C GLY A 150 29.31 8.07 13.21
N HIS A 151 29.33 9.19 13.92
CA HIS A 151 28.18 9.70 14.68
C HIS A 151 27.66 11.08 14.22
N GLY A 152 28.03 11.55 13.03
CA GLY A 152 27.52 12.81 12.47
C GLY A 152 26.60 12.61 11.27
N ASN A 153 25.93 13.67 10.86
CA ASN A 153 25.08 13.71 9.68
C ASN A 153 25.90 13.95 8.40
N GLY A 154 25.37 13.55 7.25
CA GLY A 154 25.88 14.05 5.97
C GLY A 154 25.67 15.56 5.81
N GLY A 155 26.52 16.21 5.04
CA GLY A 155 26.35 17.62 4.68
C GLY A 155 25.26 17.83 3.63
N ALA A 156 24.68 19.01 3.56
CA ALA A 156 23.72 19.35 2.51
C ALA A 156 24.40 19.45 1.14
N GLY A 157 23.72 19.10 0.05
CA GLY A 157 24.14 19.47 -1.31
C GLY A 157 23.90 20.96 -1.56
N GLY A 158 24.66 21.56 -2.48
CA GLY A 158 24.28 22.84 -3.09
C GLY A 158 23.26 22.62 -4.21
N ASP A 159 22.83 23.69 -4.88
CA ASP A 159 21.81 23.64 -5.94
C ASP A 159 22.15 22.60 -7.01
N GLY A 160 21.27 21.63 -7.29
CA GLY A 160 21.53 20.51 -8.22
C GLY A 160 22.34 19.35 -7.63
N GLY A 161 22.94 19.53 -6.46
CA GLY A 161 23.79 18.57 -5.77
C GLY A 161 23.04 17.68 -4.79
N ASN A 162 23.48 16.42 -4.66
CA ASN A 162 22.90 15.49 -3.69
C ASN A 162 23.42 15.73 -2.28
N GLY A 163 22.62 15.39 -1.28
CA GLY A 163 23.04 15.36 0.11
C GLY A 163 24.11 14.30 0.39
N GLY A 164 25.01 14.61 1.32
CA GLY A 164 26.05 13.69 1.78
C GLY A 164 25.49 12.51 2.56
N SER A 165 26.15 11.35 2.49
CA SER A 165 25.71 10.16 3.22
C SER A 165 26.24 10.11 4.65
N SER A 166 25.53 9.42 5.53
CA SER A 166 25.98 9.10 6.89
C SER A 166 26.22 7.59 7.02
N HIS A 167 27.42 7.20 7.42
CA HIS A 167 27.80 5.83 7.75
C HIS A 167 27.96 5.70 9.26
N GLY A 168 26.86 5.36 9.94
CA GLY A 168 26.81 5.14 11.38
C GLY A 168 25.49 5.62 12.00
N SER A 169 25.53 6.47 13.03
CA SER A 169 24.32 6.88 13.77
C SER A 169 23.78 8.28 13.43
N GLY A 170 24.16 8.84 12.29
CA GLY A 170 23.63 10.13 11.82
C GLY A 170 22.69 9.99 10.63
N ASN A 171 22.00 11.08 10.32
CA ASN A 171 21.11 11.18 9.17
C ASN A 171 21.89 11.52 7.89
N GLY A 172 21.35 11.17 6.73
CA GLY A 172 21.82 11.75 5.48
C GLY A 172 21.59 13.26 5.42
N GLY A 173 22.39 13.98 4.65
CA GLY A 173 22.21 15.41 4.41
C GLY A 173 21.08 15.69 3.42
N ALA A 174 20.55 16.90 3.42
CA ALA A 174 19.56 17.34 2.45
C ALA A 174 20.18 17.45 1.04
N GLY A 175 19.42 17.13 -0.02
CA GLY A 175 19.76 17.57 -1.37
C GLY A 175 19.54 19.07 -1.54
N GLY A 176 20.27 19.72 -2.45
CA GLY A 176 19.87 21.04 -2.97
C GLY A 176 18.83 20.90 -4.07
N ASP A 177 18.38 21.99 -4.66
CA ASP A 177 17.32 22.01 -5.68
C ASP A 177 17.62 21.04 -6.83
N GLY A 178 16.75 20.07 -7.11
CA GLY A 178 16.96 19.01 -8.11
C GLY A 178 17.81 17.83 -7.63
N GLY A 179 18.45 17.94 -6.47
CA GLY A 179 19.33 16.94 -5.88
C GLY A 179 18.62 15.99 -4.92
N ASN A 180 19.07 14.74 -4.87
CA ASN A 180 18.51 13.74 -3.95
C ASN A 180 19.08 13.90 -2.53
N GLY A 181 18.31 13.48 -1.54
CA GLY A 181 18.77 13.38 -0.16
C GLY A 181 19.87 12.33 0.03
N GLY A 182 20.74 12.56 1.00
CA GLY A 182 21.82 11.64 1.36
C GLY A 182 21.30 10.38 2.05
N ASN A 183 22.02 9.26 1.89
CA ASN A 183 21.63 8.00 2.50
C ASN A 183 22.17 7.87 3.93
N SER A 184 21.51 7.06 4.76
CA SER A 184 22.03 6.62 6.07
C SER A 184 22.29 5.12 6.10
N TYR A 185 23.49 4.71 6.50
CA TYR A 185 23.96 3.32 6.50
C TYR A 185 24.36 2.85 7.89
N LYS A 186 23.92 1.65 8.26
CA LYS A 186 24.39 0.95 9.46
C LYS A 186 25.84 0.47 9.33
N VAL A 187 26.67 0.78 10.33
CA VAL A 187 28.02 0.23 10.48
C VAL A 187 27.96 -1.08 11.27
N ARG A 188 28.55 -2.16 10.74
CA ARG A 188 28.49 -3.53 11.27
C ARG A 188 29.13 -3.76 12.66
N ARG A 189 29.90 -2.81 13.20
CA ARG A 189 30.65 -2.98 14.45
C ARG A 189 29.93 -2.30 15.62
N HIS A 190 29.16 -3.09 16.37
CA HIS A 190 28.59 -2.79 17.69
C HIS A 190 27.70 -1.53 17.81
N GLY A 191 26.39 -1.73 17.68
CA GLY A 191 25.39 -0.76 18.12
C GLY A 191 24.12 -0.75 17.27
N HIS A 192 23.01 -0.36 17.91
CA HIS A 192 21.81 0.09 17.21
C HIS A 192 22.15 1.43 16.54
N SER A 193 22.56 1.41 15.28
CA SER A 193 22.67 2.66 14.51
C SER A 193 21.31 2.98 13.92
N SER A 194 20.80 4.16 14.27
CA SER A 194 19.56 4.75 13.82
C SER A 194 19.89 6.06 13.14
N GLY A 195 19.63 6.16 11.84
CA GLY A 195 19.78 7.39 11.09
C GLY A 195 18.82 7.37 9.93
N ASN A 196 18.15 8.50 9.71
CA ASN A 196 17.19 8.65 8.63
C ASN A 196 17.91 9.07 7.34
N GLY A 197 17.33 8.75 6.19
CA GLY A 197 17.73 9.41 4.95
C GLY A 197 17.50 10.92 5.04
N GLY A 198 18.32 11.69 4.32
CA GLY A 198 18.11 13.13 4.21
C GLY A 198 16.95 13.47 3.27
N PRO A 199 16.34 14.66 3.40
CA PRO A 199 15.32 15.11 2.47
C PRO A 199 15.91 15.37 1.07
N GLY A 200 15.13 15.15 0.00
CA GLY A 200 15.45 15.67 -1.33
C GLY A 200 15.23 17.18 -1.41
N GLY A 201 15.91 17.86 -2.33
CA GLY A 201 15.51 19.22 -2.74
C GLY A 201 14.41 19.16 -3.80
N ASP A 202 13.98 20.32 -4.31
CA ASP A 202 12.87 20.42 -5.28
C ASP A 202 13.11 19.52 -6.51
N GLY A 203 12.23 18.57 -6.80
CA GLY A 203 12.38 17.57 -7.88
C GLY A 203 13.25 16.36 -7.51
N GLY A 204 13.94 16.40 -6.37
CA GLY A 204 14.85 15.36 -5.89
C GLY A 204 14.17 14.33 -4.99
N ASN A 205 14.63 13.08 -5.05
CA ASN A 205 14.12 12.02 -4.18
C ASN A 205 14.74 12.09 -2.78
N GLY A 206 14.01 11.62 -1.78
CA GLY A 206 14.53 11.45 -0.43
C GLY A 206 15.61 10.37 -0.36
N GLY A 207 16.53 10.53 0.59
CA GLY A 207 17.60 9.57 0.85
C GLY A 207 17.09 8.28 1.49
N ASN A 208 17.77 7.17 1.24
CA ASN A 208 17.44 5.87 1.83
C ASN A 208 18.03 5.70 3.23
N SER A 209 17.39 4.88 4.07
CA SER A 209 17.97 4.39 5.33
C SER A 209 18.19 2.88 5.31
N TYR A 210 19.34 2.42 5.78
CA TYR A 210 19.70 1.01 5.92
C TYR A 210 19.96 0.68 7.39
N GLY A 211 18.91 0.25 8.11
CA GLY A 211 18.96 -0.07 9.53
C GLY A 211 17.64 0.20 10.24
N HIS A 212 17.67 1.02 11.28
CA HIS A 212 16.49 1.35 12.10
C HIS A 212 15.87 2.72 11.79
N GLY A 213 16.45 3.51 10.87
CA GLY A 213 15.91 4.82 10.53
C GLY A 213 14.92 4.78 9.37
N ASN A 214 14.21 5.87 9.20
CA ASN A 214 13.24 6.07 8.12
C ASN A 214 13.94 6.56 6.84
N GLY A 215 13.33 6.33 5.69
CA GLY A 215 13.69 7.07 4.48
C GLY A 215 13.43 8.57 4.67
N GLY A 216 14.22 9.41 4.00
CA GLY A 216 14.00 10.85 3.96
C GLY A 216 12.83 11.20 3.05
N PRO A 217 12.15 12.34 3.26
CA PRO A 217 11.09 12.79 2.37
C PRO A 217 11.65 13.23 1.00
N GLY A 218 10.88 13.11 -0.08
CA GLY A 218 11.19 13.75 -1.36
C GLY A 218 10.92 15.26 -1.30
N GLY A 219 11.54 16.03 -2.19
CA GLY A 219 11.10 17.39 -2.49
C GLY A 219 9.96 17.39 -3.51
N ASP A 220 9.49 18.56 -3.92
CA ASP A 220 8.36 18.71 -4.85
C ASP A 220 8.58 17.91 -6.15
N GLY A 221 7.69 16.99 -6.52
CA GLY A 221 7.85 16.09 -7.67
C GLY A 221 8.73 14.85 -7.40
N GLY A 222 9.44 14.81 -6.28
CA GLY A 222 10.37 13.75 -5.90
C GLY A 222 9.72 12.65 -5.06
N ASN A 223 10.20 11.41 -5.21
CA ASN A 223 9.73 10.29 -4.40
C ASN A 223 10.39 10.27 -3.02
N GLY A 224 9.70 9.71 -2.03
CA GLY A 224 10.27 9.44 -0.72
C GLY A 224 11.37 8.37 -0.77
N GLY A 225 12.35 8.50 0.11
CA GLY A 225 13.42 7.53 0.29
C GLY A 225 12.92 6.22 0.91
N SER A 226 13.57 5.11 0.59
CA SER A 226 13.22 3.79 1.12
C SER A 226 13.95 3.47 2.43
N SER A 227 13.31 2.68 3.29
CA SER A 227 13.93 2.11 4.50
C SER A 227 14.21 0.62 4.31
N HIS A 228 15.38 0.15 4.76
CA HIS A 228 15.77 -1.26 4.77
C HIS A 228 16.05 -1.69 6.22
N GLY A 229 15.07 -2.33 6.85
CA GLY A 229 15.14 -2.80 8.23
C GLY A 229 13.86 -2.46 9.00
N HIS A 230 13.95 -1.61 10.02
CA HIS A 230 12.83 -1.36 10.93
C HIS A 230 12.13 -0.01 10.77
N GLY A 231 12.68 0.91 9.99
CA GLY A 231 12.05 2.22 9.78
C GLY A 231 11.02 2.22 8.65
N ASN A 232 10.26 3.31 8.59
CA ASN A 232 9.27 3.56 7.54
C ASN A 232 9.93 4.13 6.28
N GLY A 233 9.26 4.01 5.14
CA GLY A 233 9.59 4.83 3.97
C GLY A 233 9.35 6.32 4.24
N GLY A 234 10.09 7.19 3.54
CA GLY A 234 9.86 8.62 3.56
C GLY A 234 8.63 9.02 2.75
N ALA A 235 8.03 10.17 3.04
CA ALA A 235 6.94 10.70 2.22
C ALA A 235 7.44 11.17 0.84
N GLY A 236 6.61 11.07 -0.20
CA GLY A 236 6.84 11.79 -1.46
C GLY A 236 6.55 13.29 -1.29
N GLY A 237 7.15 14.12 -2.13
CA GLY A 237 6.67 15.49 -2.33
C GLY A 237 5.52 15.51 -3.35
N ASP A 238 5.00 16.69 -3.68
CA ASP A 238 3.85 16.85 -4.59
C ASP A 238 4.06 16.12 -5.92
N GLY A 239 3.17 15.22 -6.30
CA GLY A 239 3.28 14.36 -7.50
C GLY A 239 4.20 13.14 -7.33
N GLY A 240 4.97 13.06 -6.24
CA GLY A 240 5.92 12.00 -5.94
C GLY A 240 5.31 10.86 -5.12
N ASN A 241 5.80 9.63 -5.35
CA ASN A 241 5.35 8.46 -4.59
C ASN A 241 6.05 8.37 -3.23
N GLY A 242 5.39 7.76 -2.25
CA GLY A 242 6.00 7.41 -0.98
C GLY A 242 7.12 6.37 -1.12
N GLY A 243 8.12 6.46 -0.26
CA GLY A 243 9.22 5.52 -0.19
C GLY A 243 8.78 4.15 0.34
N SER A 244 9.45 3.07 -0.09
CA SER A 244 9.12 1.72 0.37
C SER A 244 9.82 1.37 1.69
N SER A 245 9.22 0.48 2.48
CA SER A 245 9.89 -0.15 3.63
C SER A 245 10.17 -1.62 3.36
N HIS A 246 11.43 -2.03 3.47
CA HIS A 246 11.89 -3.41 3.38
C HIS A 246 12.21 -3.94 4.79
N GLY A 247 11.19 -4.40 5.50
CA GLY A 247 11.32 -5.07 6.78
C GLY A 247 10.08 -4.96 7.65
N SER A 248 10.16 -4.24 8.78
CA SER A 248 9.02 -4.12 9.72
C SER A 248 8.38 -2.73 9.77
N GLY A 249 8.84 -1.77 8.96
CA GLY A 249 8.21 -0.45 8.91
C GLY A 249 7.08 -0.39 7.89
N ASN A 250 6.37 0.72 7.89
CA ASN A 250 5.34 1.04 6.91
C ASN A 250 5.94 1.71 5.67
N GLY A 251 5.26 1.62 4.53
CA GLY A 251 5.54 2.50 3.41
C GLY A 251 5.28 3.98 3.77
N GLY A 252 5.98 4.89 3.10
CA GLY A 252 5.75 6.33 3.26
C GLY A 252 4.49 6.80 2.53
N ALA A 253 3.95 7.96 2.91
CA ALA A 253 2.83 8.59 2.21
C ALA A 253 3.25 9.07 0.80
N GLY A 254 2.36 9.00 -0.19
CA GLY A 254 2.51 9.78 -1.42
C GLY A 254 2.26 11.27 -1.16
N GLY A 255 2.85 12.15 -1.98
CA GLY A 255 2.39 13.54 -2.07
C GLY A 255 1.18 13.65 -3.01
N ASP A 256 0.66 14.85 -3.20
CA ASP A 256 -0.54 15.10 -4.02
C ASP A 256 -0.39 14.52 -5.44
N GLY A 257 -1.27 13.60 -5.86
CA GLY A 257 -1.19 12.87 -7.13
C GLY A 257 -0.28 11.64 -7.12
N GLY A 258 0.50 11.44 -6.05
CA GLY A 258 1.46 10.35 -5.88
C GLY A 258 0.90 9.15 -5.11
N ASN A 259 1.39 7.94 -5.42
CA ASN A 259 0.96 6.73 -4.72
C ASN A 259 1.72 6.55 -3.40
N GLY A 260 1.10 5.86 -2.45
CA GLY A 260 1.75 5.43 -1.21
C GLY A 260 2.87 4.42 -1.46
N GLY A 261 3.87 4.43 -0.58
CA GLY A 261 4.99 3.51 -0.62
C GLY A 261 4.60 2.09 -0.20
N ASN A 262 5.29 1.09 -0.74
CA ASN A 262 5.03 -0.31 -0.42
C ASN A 262 5.75 -0.77 0.86
N SER A 263 5.22 -1.78 1.53
CA SER A 263 5.87 -2.49 2.62
C SER A 263 6.17 -3.93 2.23
N TYR A 264 7.44 -4.35 2.35
CA TYR A 264 7.92 -5.68 1.99
C TYR A 264 8.55 -6.38 3.19
N LYS A 265 7.94 -7.49 3.62
CA LYS A 265 8.50 -8.32 4.68
C LYS A 265 8.85 -9.72 4.20
N ARG A 266 10.09 -10.15 4.50
CA ARG A 266 10.62 -11.48 4.10
C ARG A 266 10.39 -12.59 5.13
N HIS A 267 10.16 -12.26 6.41
CA HIS A 267 10.00 -13.25 7.49
C HIS A 267 8.73 -13.04 8.34
N ILE A 268 8.00 -14.14 8.56
CA ILE A 268 6.61 -14.20 9.07
C ILE A 268 6.49 -13.93 10.59
N SER A 269 7.57 -14.00 11.37
CA SER A 269 7.41 -14.32 12.80
C SER A 269 6.93 -13.24 13.78
N SER A 270 7.05 -11.92 13.56
CA SER A 270 6.66 -10.96 14.64
C SER A 270 6.52 -9.46 14.29
N GLY A 271 6.19 -9.10 13.04
CA GLY A 271 6.16 -7.67 12.67
C GLY A 271 5.18 -7.37 11.54
N HIS A 272 4.52 -6.22 11.64
CA HIS A 272 3.51 -5.73 10.71
C HIS A 272 4.02 -4.43 10.11
N GLY A 273 4.10 -4.36 8.78
CA GLY A 273 4.39 -3.12 8.05
C GLY A 273 3.29 -2.91 7.04
N ASN A 274 2.53 -1.83 7.17
CA ASN A 274 1.44 -1.48 6.26
C ASN A 274 1.98 -0.74 5.04
N GLY A 275 1.24 -0.79 3.92
CA GLY A 275 1.46 0.17 2.84
C GLY A 275 1.20 1.60 3.31
N GLY A 276 1.90 2.57 2.71
CA GLY A 276 1.67 3.98 2.99
C GLY A 276 0.39 4.50 2.33
N PRO A 277 -0.21 5.59 2.83
CA PRO A 277 -1.36 6.21 2.18
C PRO A 277 -0.96 6.86 0.84
N GLY A 278 -1.86 6.88 -0.14
CA GLY A 278 -1.72 7.74 -1.32
C GLY A 278 -1.98 9.20 -0.97
N GLY A 279 -1.44 10.14 -1.76
CA GLY A 279 -1.90 11.53 -1.74
C GLY A 279 -3.14 11.71 -2.60
N ASP A 280 -3.64 12.94 -2.75
CA ASP A 280 -4.86 13.24 -3.51
C ASP A 280 -4.80 12.70 -4.94
N GLY A 281 -5.74 11.86 -5.36
CA GLY A 281 -5.72 11.16 -6.66
C GLY A 281 -4.81 9.93 -6.75
N GLY A 282 -3.95 9.71 -5.74
CA GLY A 282 -2.98 8.63 -5.68
C GLY A 282 -3.51 7.35 -5.01
N ASN A 283 -3.02 6.19 -5.45
CA ASN A 283 -3.38 4.92 -4.83
C ASN A 283 -2.58 4.65 -3.55
N GLY A 284 -3.17 3.90 -2.63
CA GLY A 284 -2.46 3.41 -1.45
C GLY A 284 -1.36 2.41 -1.80
N GLY A 285 -0.32 2.38 -0.99
CA GLY A 285 0.79 1.44 -1.12
C GLY A 285 0.39 0.01 -0.76
N ASN A 286 1.05 -0.96 -1.38
CA ASN A 286 0.83 -2.38 -1.12
C ASN A 286 1.59 -2.86 0.12
N SER A 287 1.10 -3.92 0.76
CA SER A 287 1.81 -4.65 1.81
C SER A 287 2.06 -6.11 1.39
N TYR A 288 3.25 -6.62 1.68
CA TYR A 288 3.64 -8.01 1.48
C TYR A 288 4.07 -8.62 2.82
N GLY A 289 3.24 -9.50 3.37
CA GLY A 289 3.42 -10.17 4.66
C GLY A 289 2.17 -10.07 5.54
N HIS A 290 2.29 -9.42 6.71
CA HIS A 290 1.23 -9.35 7.71
C HIS A 290 0.64 -7.94 7.90
N GLY A 291 1.06 -6.94 7.12
CA GLY A 291 0.48 -5.60 7.19
C GLY A 291 -0.69 -5.43 6.22
N ASN A 292 -1.49 -4.40 6.45
CA ASN A 292 -2.56 -4.00 5.56
C ASN A 292 -2.03 -3.19 4.37
N GLY A 293 -2.77 -3.16 3.27
CA GLY A 293 -2.56 -2.13 2.25
C GLY A 293 -2.82 -0.73 2.82
N GLY A 294 -2.15 0.28 2.29
CA GLY A 294 -2.39 1.68 2.66
C GLY A 294 -3.70 2.19 2.03
N PRO A 295 -4.36 3.20 2.62
CA PRO A 295 -5.53 3.82 2.00
C PRO A 295 -5.15 4.61 0.74
N GLY A 296 -6.07 4.73 -0.23
CA GLY A 296 -5.95 5.69 -1.32
C GLY A 296 -6.23 7.12 -0.83
N GLY A 297 -5.75 8.13 -1.56
CA GLY A 297 -6.25 9.50 -1.42
C GLY A 297 -7.52 9.71 -2.25
N ASP A 298 -8.05 10.93 -2.29
CA ASP A 298 -9.30 11.26 -2.99
C ASP A 298 -9.25 10.83 -4.46
N GLY A 299 -10.17 9.99 -4.94
CA GLY A 299 -10.16 9.42 -6.29
C GLY A 299 -9.23 8.22 -6.48
N GLY A 300 -8.36 7.92 -5.52
CA GLY A 300 -7.38 6.85 -5.55
C GLY A 300 -7.88 5.54 -4.96
N ASN A 301 -7.39 4.41 -5.48
CA ASN A 301 -7.73 3.09 -4.95
C ASN A 301 -6.88 2.74 -3.71
N GLY A 302 -7.44 1.92 -2.83
CA GLY A 302 -6.69 1.34 -1.72
C GLY A 302 -5.59 0.38 -2.19
N GLY A 303 -4.50 0.34 -1.43
CA GLY A 303 -3.40 -0.60 -1.66
C GLY A 303 -3.78 -2.05 -1.35
N SER A 304 -3.17 -2.99 -2.04
CA SER A 304 -3.41 -4.42 -1.82
C SER A 304 -2.52 -5.01 -0.71
N SER A 305 -3.03 -6.01 -0.01
CA SER A 305 -2.24 -6.83 0.93
C SER A 305 -1.98 -8.22 0.37
N HIS A 306 -0.76 -8.73 0.53
CA HIS A 306 -0.36 -10.08 0.15
C HIS A 306 0.09 -10.83 1.40
N GLY A 307 -0.76 -11.72 1.92
CA GLY A 307 -0.52 -12.51 3.12
C GLY A 307 -1.69 -12.43 4.10
N HIS A 308 -1.47 -11.87 5.28
CA HIS A 308 -2.47 -11.90 6.36
C HIS A 308 -3.19 -10.58 6.63
N GLY A 309 -2.74 -9.47 6.05
CA GLY A 309 -3.39 -8.18 6.23
C GLY A 309 -4.58 -7.96 5.30
N ASN A 310 -5.39 -6.95 5.62
CA ASN A 310 -6.51 -6.50 4.80
C ASN A 310 -6.02 -5.59 3.66
N GLY A 311 -6.82 -5.48 2.59
CA GLY A 311 -6.64 -4.38 1.64
C GLY A 311 -6.89 -3.02 2.30
N GLY A 312 -6.27 -1.96 1.78
CA GLY A 312 -6.51 -0.59 2.22
C GLY A 312 -7.85 -0.06 1.69
N ALA A 313 -8.42 0.95 2.34
CA ALA A 313 -9.62 1.63 1.85
C ALA A 313 -9.31 2.47 0.60
N GLY A 314 -10.27 2.59 -0.33
CA GLY A 314 -10.24 3.62 -1.37
C GLY A 314 -10.53 5.00 -0.78
N GLY A 315 -10.07 6.07 -1.43
CA GLY A 315 -10.60 7.42 -1.19
C GLY A 315 -11.88 7.65 -1.99
N ASP A 316 -12.46 8.84 -1.92
CA ASP A 316 -13.72 9.20 -2.59
C ASP A 316 -13.68 8.87 -4.09
N GLY A 317 -14.60 8.05 -4.61
CA GLY A 317 -14.62 7.56 -5.99
C GLY A 317 -13.67 6.39 -6.28
N GLY A 318 -12.77 6.06 -5.36
CA GLY A 318 -11.78 5.00 -5.48
C GLY A 318 -12.24 3.64 -4.93
N ASN A 319 -11.75 2.55 -5.53
CA ASN A 319 -12.06 1.20 -5.05
C ASN A 319 -11.18 0.80 -3.87
N GLY A 320 -11.70 -0.09 -3.01
CA GLY A 320 -10.90 -0.73 -1.98
C GLY A 320 -9.81 -1.64 -2.53
N GLY A 321 -8.71 -1.74 -1.79
CA GLY A 321 -7.59 -2.61 -2.12
C GLY A 321 -7.93 -4.09 -1.91
N SER A 322 -7.29 -4.98 -2.69
CA SER A 322 -7.53 -6.42 -2.56
C SER A 322 -6.68 -7.06 -1.45
N SER A 323 -7.14 -8.15 -0.85
CA SER A 323 -6.32 -9.02 0.00
C SER A 323 -6.05 -10.36 -0.67
N HIS A 324 -4.78 -10.74 -0.77
CA HIS A 324 -4.32 -12.03 -1.27
C HIS A 324 -3.81 -12.88 -0.10
N GLY A 325 -4.72 -13.57 0.59
CA GLY A 325 -4.41 -14.53 1.63
C GLY A 325 -5.54 -14.70 2.64
N SER A 326 -5.33 -14.29 3.90
CA SER A 326 -6.34 -14.46 4.97
C SER A 326 -7.00 -13.16 5.43
N GLY A 327 -6.65 -12.01 4.85
CA GLY A 327 -7.30 -10.74 5.18
C GLY A 327 -8.55 -10.50 4.35
N ASN A 328 -9.30 -9.47 4.74
CA ASN A 328 -10.45 -8.97 4.00
C ASN A 328 -10.01 -7.98 2.92
N GLY A 329 -10.82 -7.81 1.87
CA GLY A 329 -10.69 -6.65 0.99
C GLY A 329 -10.95 -5.35 1.75
N GLY A 330 -10.37 -4.26 1.28
CA GLY A 330 -10.61 -2.92 1.83
C GLY A 330 -11.95 -2.33 1.42
N ALA A 331 -12.45 -1.34 2.15
CA ALA A 331 -13.67 -0.62 1.77
C ALA A 331 -13.44 0.23 0.51
N GLY A 332 -14.45 0.38 -0.36
CA GLY A 332 -14.47 1.46 -1.34
C GLY A 332 -14.73 2.82 -0.67
N GLY A 333 -14.30 3.91 -1.29
CA GLY A 333 -14.81 5.24 -0.93
C GLY A 333 -16.13 5.53 -1.65
N ASP A 334 -16.69 6.72 -1.48
CA ASP A 334 -17.98 7.11 -2.05
C ASP A 334 -18.02 6.89 -3.57
N GLY A 335 -18.93 6.07 -4.09
CA GLY A 335 -18.99 5.69 -5.51
C GLY A 335 -18.07 4.54 -5.92
N GLY A 336 -17.14 4.14 -5.06
CA GLY A 336 -16.14 3.10 -5.29
C GLY A 336 -16.56 1.70 -4.83
N ASN A 337 -16.09 0.66 -5.51
CA ASN A 337 -16.37 -0.72 -5.12
C ASN A 337 -15.45 -1.20 -3.99
N GLY A 338 -15.93 -2.14 -3.19
CA GLY A 338 -15.12 -2.82 -2.20
C GLY A 338 -14.02 -3.68 -2.83
N GLY A 339 -12.92 -3.84 -2.11
CA GLY A 339 -11.79 -4.66 -2.52
C GLY A 339 -12.09 -6.15 -2.46
N ASN A 340 -11.44 -6.93 -3.32
CA ASN A 340 -11.63 -8.38 -3.36
C ASN A 340 -10.75 -9.11 -2.34
N SER A 341 -11.18 -10.30 -1.91
CA SER A 341 -10.35 -11.23 -1.13
C SER A 341 -10.08 -12.51 -1.92
N TYR A 342 -8.81 -12.90 -2.04
CA TYR A 342 -8.36 -14.06 -2.78
C TYR A 342 -7.56 -15.01 -1.89
N LYS A 343 -8.04 -16.25 -1.74
CA LYS A 343 -7.31 -17.28 -1.02
C LYS A 343 -7.04 -18.52 -1.87
N ARG A 344 -5.77 -18.94 -1.91
CA ARG A 344 -5.32 -20.10 -2.70
C ARG A 344 -5.38 -21.45 -1.95
N HIS A 345 -5.43 -21.46 -0.60
CA HIS A 345 -5.38 -22.69 0.21
C HIS A 345 -6.47 -22.79 1.30
N VAL A 346 -7.07 -23.97 1.41
CA VAL A 346 -8.35 -24.31 2.06
C VAL A 346 -8.28 -24.39 3.60
N SER A 347 -7.11 -24.46 4.23
CA SER A 347 -7.05 -25.11 5.56
C SER A 347 -7.52 -24.33 6.80
N SER A 348 -7.51 -22.99 6.89
CA SER A 348 -7.91 -22.35 8.18
C SER A 348 -8.15 -20.82 8.22
N GLY A 349 -8.52 -20.18 7.11
CA GLY A 349 -8.62 -18.70 7.07
C GLY A 349 -9.75 -18.20 6.20
N HIS A 350 -10.44 -17.17 6.68
CA HIS A 350 -11.59 -16.52 6.05
C HIS A 350 -11.24 -15.07 5.76
N GLY A 351 -11.26 -14.69 4.49
CA GLY A 351 -11.12 -13.30 4.07
C GLY A 351 -12.36 -12.89 3.29
N ASN A 352 -13.14 -11.95 3.80
CA ASN A 352 -14.33 -11.43 3.16
C ASN A 352 -13.97 -10.38 2.11
N GLY A 353 -14.84 -10.16 1.12
CA GLY A 353 -14.77 -8.95 0.31
C GLY A 353 -14.99 -7.72 1.17
N GLY A 354 -14.40 -6.59 0.77
CA GLY A 354 -14.61 -5.31 1.45
C GLY A 354 -15.99 -4.71 1.09
N PRO A 355 -16.54 -3.83 1.95
CA PRO A 355 -17.77 -3.11 1.62
C PRO A 355 -17.57 -2.13 0.46
N GLY A 356 -18.59 -1.91 -0.37
CA GLY A 356 -18.63 -0.76 -1.29
C GLY A 356 -18.90 0.55 -0.53
N GLY A 357 -18.50 1.69 -1.10
CA GLY A 357 -19.00 2.99 -0.65
C GLY A 357 -20.34 3.32 -1.32
N ASP A 358 -20.88 4.51 -1.07
CA ASP A 358 -22.20 4.93 -1.57
C ASP A 358 -22.31 4.77 -3.10
N GLY A 359 -23.24 3.98 -3.61
CA GLY A 359 -23.39 3.65 -5.03
C GLY A 359 -22.45 2.56 -5.56
N GLY A 360 -21.46 2.15 -4.77
CA GLY A 360 -20.45 1.15 -5.11
C GLY A 360 -20.85 -0.28 -4.72
N ASN A 361 -20.40 -1.26 -5.50
CA ASN A 361 -20.66 -2.67 -5.19
C ASN A 361 -19.70 -3.20 -4.13
N GLY A 362 -20.15 -4.19 -3.37
CA GLY A 362 -19.28 -4.93 -2.46
C GLY A 362 -18.21 -5.74 -3.19
N GLY A 363 -17.06 -5.92 -2.54
CA GLY A 363 -15.97 -6.73 -3.06
C GLY A 363 -16.29 -8.23 -3.04
N ASN A 364 -15.70 -8.99 -3.95
CA ASN A 364 -15.88 -10.43 -4.03
C ASN A 364 -14.95 -11.17 -3.05
N SER A 365 -15.33 -12.38 -2.65
CA SER A 365 -14.45 -13.32 -1.94
C SER A 365 -14.26 -14.61 -2.72
N TYR A 366 -13.01 -15.08 -2.80
CA TYR A 366 -12.63 -16.35 -3.41
C TYR A 366 -12.02 -17.27 -2.34
N GLY A 367 -12.77 -18.31 -1.97
CA GLY A 367 -12.43 -19.29 -0.93
C GLY A 367 -13.56 -19.48 0.08
N HIS A 368 -13.27 -19.22 1.36
CA HIS A 368 -14.21 -19.44 2.47
C HIS A 368 -14.78 -18.16 3.08
N GLY A 369 -14.53 -16.99 2.49
CA GLY A 369 -15.08 -15.72 2.95
C GLY A 369 -16.38 -15.36 2.24
N ASN A 370 -17.13 -14.46 2.85
CA ASN A 370 -18.33 -13.89 2.28
C ASN A 370 -17.97 -12.77 1.30
N GLY A 371 -18.84 -12.50 0.33
CA GLY A 371 -18.79 -11.23 -0.39
C GLY A 371 -19.02 -10.06 0.56
N GLY A 372 -18.43 -8.91 0.25
CA GLY A 372 -18.66 -7.67 1.00
C GLY A 372 -20.04 -7.08 0.70
N PRO A 373 -20.64 -6.29 1.60
CA PRO A 373 -21.89 -5.61 1.32
C PRO A 373 -21.69 -4.49 0.28
N GLY A 374 -22.72 -4.18 -0.51
CA GLY A 374 -22.77 -2.95 -1.31
C GLY A 374 -23.02 -1.73 -0.43
N GLY A 375 -22.65 -0.53 -0.92
CA GLY A 375 -23.15 0.72 -0.34
C GLY A 375 -24.52 1.07 -0.92
N ASP A 376 -25.08 2.22 -0.54
CA ASP A 376 -26.42 2.66 -0.96
C ASP A 376 -26.56 2.67 -2.49
N GLY A 377 -27.49 1.92 -3.07
CA GLY A 377 -27.63 1.74 -4.52
C GLY A 377 -26.73 0.68 -5.16
N GLY A 378 -25.74 0.18 -4.42
CA GLY A 378 -24.75 -0.80 -4.88
C GLY A 378 -25.15 -2.25 -4.61
N ASN A 379 -24.71 -3.17 -5.47
CA ASN A 379 -24.95 -4.60 -5.26
C ASN A 379 -23.95 -5.21 -4.27
N GLY A 380 -24.37 -6.27 -3.58
CA GLY A 380 -23.47 -7.07 -2.77
C GLY A 380 -22.41 -7.81 -3.59
N GLY A 381 -21.23 -7.99 -3.01
CA GLY A 381 -20.16 -8.77 -3.61
C GLY A 381 -20.46 -10.27 -3.64
N SER A 382 -19.92 -10.99 -4.61
CA SER A 382 -20.13 -12.42 -4.75
C SER A 382 -19.10 -13.24 -3.97
N SER A 383 -19.47 -14.43 -3.51
CA SER A 383 -18.56 -15.43 -2.94
C SER A 383 -18.32 -16.58 -3.92
N HIS A 384 -17.09 -17.09 -3.96
CA HIS A 384 -16.70 -18.25 -4.75
C HIS A 384 -16.07 -19.29 -3.83
N GLY A 385 -16.85 -20.28 -3.40
CA GLY A 385 -16.45 -21.37 -2.53
C GLY A 385 -17.49 -21.63 -1.44
N HIS A 386 -17.15 -21.37 -0.18
CA HIS A 386 -18.01 -21.75 0.95
C HIS A 386 -18.68 -20.59 1.68
N GLY A 387 -18.31 -19.34 1.41
CA GLY A 387 -18.96 -18.18 2.03
C GLY A 387 -20.25 -17.78 1.30
N ASN A 388 -21.01 -16.89 1.92
CA ASN A 388 -22.24 -16.32 1.38
C ASN A 388 -21.97 -15.11 0.49
N GLY A 389 -22.88 -14.78 -0.40
CA GLY A 389 -22.88 -13.48 -1.06
C GLY A 389 -23.08 -12.34 -0.05
N GLY A 390 -22.55 -11.16 -0.36
CA GLY A 390 -22.76 -9.96 0.44
C GLY A 390 -24.16 -9.38 0.25
N ALA A 391 -24.65 -8.61 1.22
CA ALA A 391 -25.93 -7.90 1.06
C ALA A 391 -25.80 -6.74 0.05
N GLY A 392 -26.86 -6.45 -0.69
CA GLY A 392 -26.98 -5.17 -1.42
C GLY A 392 -27.24 -4.02 -0.45
N GLY A 393 -26.88 -2.79 -0.84
CA GLY A 393 -27.41 -1.59 -0.20
C GLY A 393 -28.79 -1.22 -0.76
N ASP A 394 -29.37 -0.11 -0.31
CA ASP A 394 -30.72 0.33 -0.71
C ASP A 394 -30.86 0.38 -2.24
N GLY A 395 -31.82 -0.31 -2.83
CA GLY A 395 -32.02 -0.44 -4.29
C GLY A 395 -31.08 -1.44 -4.98
N GLY A 396 -30.06 -1.95 -4.30
CA GLY A 396 -29.06 -2.88 -4.82
C GLY A 396 -29.43 -4.35 -4.60
N ASN A 397 -28.99 -5.21 -5.52
CA ASN A 397 -29.21 -6.66 -5.38
C ASN A 397 -28.18 -7.30 -4.46
N GLY A 398 -28.56 -8.40 -3.81
CA GLY A 398 -27.63 -9.25 -3.08
C GLY A 398 -26.59 -9.92 -3.98
N GLY A 399 -25.40 -10.13 -3.44
CA GLY A 399 -24.32 -10.84 -4.12
C GLY A 399 -24.59 -12.32 -4.27
N SER A 400 -24.05 -12.95 -5.31
CA SER A 400 -24.23 -14.38 -5.56
C SER A 400 -23.24 -15.24 -4.78
N ALA A 401 -23.62 -16.47 -4.43
CA ALA A 401 -22.72 -17.47 -3.86
C ALA A 401 -22.50 -18.64 -4.83
N HIS A 402 -21.25 -18.84 -5.25
CA HIS A 402 -20.83 -19.94 -6.10
C HIS A 402 -20.17 -21.03 -5.26
N GLY A 403 -20.94 -22.03 -4.83
CA GLY A 403 -20.45 -23.19 -4.10
C GLY A 403 -21.44 -23.66 -3.03
N SER A 404 -21.07 -23.62 -1.76
CA SER A 404 -21.94 -24.10 -0.65
C SER A 404 -22.54 -22.99 0.20
N GLY A 405 -22.29 -21.72 -0.10
CA GLY A 405 -22.91 -20.60 0.62
C GLY A 405 -24.27 -20.19 0.06
N ASN A 406 -24.95 -19.34 0.80
CA ASN A 406 -26.21 -18.72 0.42
C ASN A 406 -25.96 -17.43 -0.37
N GLY A 407 -26.87 -17.07 -1.27
CA GLY A 407 -26.89 -15.72 -1.83
C GLY A 407 -27.11 -14.66 -0.75
N GLY A 408 -26.61 -13.45 -0.98
CA GLY A 408 -26.81 -12.32 -0.07
C GLY A 408 -28.21 -11.73 -0.15
N ALA A 409 -28.63 -10.99 0.87
CA ALA A 409 -29.90 -10.27 0.85
C ALA A 409 -29.86 -9.10 -0.15
N GLY A 410 -30.97 -8.80 -0.83
CA GLY A 410 -31.15 -7.50 -1.49
C GLY A 410 -31.37 -6.39 -0.47
N GLY A 411 -31.03 -5.15 -0.81
CA GLY A 411 -31.52 -3.98 -0.07
C GLY A 411 -32.92 -3.60 -0.54
N ASP A 412 -33.49 -2.52 0.01
CA ASP A 412 -34.86 -2.08 -0.29
C ASP A 412 -35.07 -1.90 -1.81
N GLY A 413 -36.01 -2.62 -2.40
CA GLY A 413 -36.27 -2.63 -3.86
C GLY A 413 -35.35 -3.56 -4.67
N GLY A 414 -34.29 -4.10 -4.05
CA GLY A 414 -33.31 -4.99 -4.66
C GLY A 414 -33.64 -6.48 -4.52
N ASN A 415 -33.23 -7.28 -5.50
CA ASN A 415 -33.43 -8.73 -5.45
C ASN A 415 -32.37 -9.44 -4.61
N GLY A 416 -32.73 -10.58 -4.03
CA GLY A 416 -31.79 -11.46 -3.36
C GLY A 416 -30.76 -12.07 -4.32
N GLY A 417 -29.57 -12.34 -3.80
CA GLY A 417 -28.49 -12.96 -4.55
C GLY A 417 -28.76 -14.44 -4.85
N ASN A 418 -28.21 -14.92 -5.96
CA ASN A 418 -28.38 -16.32 -6.37
C ASN A 418 -27.36 -17.24 -5.67
N SER A 419 -27.68 -18.53 -5.55
CA SER A 419 -26.74 -19.57 -5.14
C SER A 419 -26.54 -20.60 -6.26
N TYR A 420 -25.28 -20.89 -6.59
CA TYR A 420 -24.90 -21.79 -7.68
C TYR A 420 -24.00 -22.91 -7.18
N LYS A 421 -24.46 -24.16 -7.27
CA LYS A 421 -23.65 -25.34 -6.90
C LYS A 421 -23.43 -26.27 -8.09
N ARG A 422 -22.16 -26.61 -8.34
CA ARG A 422 -21.76 -27.49 -9.45
C ARG A 422 -21.66 -28.98 -9.08
N HIS A 423 -21.55 -29.34 -7.80
CA HIS A 423 -21.35 -30.74 -7.35
C HIS A 423 -22.31 -31.18 -6.23
N ILE A 424 -22.86 -32.40 -6.37
CA ILE A 424 -24.02 -32.94 -5.66
C ILE A 424 -23.75 -33.39 -4.20
N SER A 425 -22.49 -33.59 -3.80
CA SER A 425 -22.24 -34.56 -2.71
C SER A 425 -22.52 -34.14 -1.25
N SER A 426 -22.50 -32.87 -0.81
CA SER A 426 -22.71 -32.61 0.64
C SER A 426 -22.95 -31.15 1.10
N GLY A 427 -23.68 -30.32 0.36
CA GLY A 427 -23.89 -28.92 0.78
C GLY A 427 -25.12 -28.26 0.16
N HIS A 428 -25.77 -27.39 0.92
CA HIS A 428 -26.98 -26.66 0.54
C HIS A 428 -26.66 -25.17 0.57
N GLY A 429 -26.85 -24.49 -0.56
CA GLY A 429 -26.78 -23.02 -0.64
C GLY A 429 -28.13 -22.51 -1.11
N ASN A 430 -28.79 -21.69 -0.30
CA ASN A 430 -30.09 -21.10 -0.61
C ASN A 430 -29.91 -19.77 -1.36
N GLY A 431 -30.91 -19.39 -2.15
CA GLY A 431 -31.01 -18.00 -2.62
C GLY A 431 -31.15 -17.03 -1.45
N GLY A 432 -30.64 -15.82 -1.60
CA GLY A 432 -30.79 -14.77 -0.59
C GLY A 432 -32.20 -14.17 -0.60
N PRO A 433 -32.66 -13.57 0.51
CA PRO A 433 -33.94 -12.87 0.53
C PRO A 433 -33.90 -11.60 -0.34
N GLY A 434 -35.02 -11.22 -0.96
CA GLY A 434 -35.20 -9.88 -1.53
C GLY A 434 -35.38 -8.84 -0.43
N GLY A 435 -35.08 -7.56 -0.72
CA GLY A 435 -35.54 -6.45 0.12
C GLY A 435 -36.96 -6.03 -0.24
N ASP A 436 -37.49 -4.99 0.40
CA ASP A 436 -38.86 -4.52 0.22
C ASP A 436 -39.18 -4.25 -1.27
N GLY A 437 -40.16 -4.94 -1.86
CA GLY A 437 -40.48 -4.87 -3.30
C GLY A 437 -39.60 -5.73 -4.21
N GLY A 438 -38.51 -6.30 -3.70
CA GLY A 438 -37.55 -7.12 -4.44
C GLY A 438 -37.86 -8.62 -4.41
N ASN A 439 -37.49 -9.33 -5.46
CA ASN A 439 -37.67 -10.78 -5.53
C ASN A 439 -36.58 -11.53 -4.77
N GLY A 440 -36.90 -12.72 -4.27
CA GLY A 440 -35.93 -13.62 -3.69
C GLY A 440 -34.93 -14.15 -4.73
N GLY A 441 -33.71 -14.45 -4.28
CA GLY A 441 -32.67 -15.02 -5.11
C GLY A 441 -32.94 -16.48 -5.47
N ASN A 442 -32.44 -16.92 -6.62
CA ASN A 442 -32.60 -18.30 -7.07
C ASN A 442 -31.55 -19.23 -6.45
N SER A 443 -31.88 -20.53 -6.35
CA SER A 443 -30.90 -21.58 -6.03
C SER A 443 -30.77 -22.58 -7.16
N TYR A 444 -29.53 -22.94 -7.50
CA TYR A 444 -29.18 -23.95 -8.50
C TYR A 444 -28.42 -25.09 -7.81
N GLY A 445 -29.08 -26.23 -7.63
CA GLY A 445 -28.57 -27.42 -6.97
C GLY A 445 -29.52 -27.95 -5.88
N HIS A 446 -29.05 -27.99 -4.63
CA HIS A 446 -29.78 -28.61 -3.50
C HIS A 446 -30.32 -27.60 -2.49
N GLY A 447 -30.35 -26.30 -2.81
CA GLY A 447 -30.89 -25.30 -1.89
C GLY A 447 -32.25 -24.76 -2.33
N ASN A 448 -32.89 -24.07 -1.40
CA ASN A 448 -34.17 -23.42 -1.63
C ASN A 448 -33.96 -22.06 -2.30
N GLY A 449 -34.96 -21.61 -3.07
CA GLY A 449 -35.04 -20.20 -3.44
C GLY A 449 -35.18 -19.32 -2.19
N GLY A 450 -34.65 -18.09 -2.25
CA GLY A 450 -34.81 -17.12 -1.18
C GLY A 450 -36.22 -16.54 -1.15
N PRO A 451 -36.71 -16.06 0.00
CA PRO A 451 -38.00 -15.39 0.06
C PRO A 451 -37.96 -14.02 -0.65
N GLY A 452 -39.09 -13.58 -1.22
CA GLY A 452 -39.26 -12.19 -1.66
C GLY A 452 -39.44 -11.25 -0.46
N GLY A 453 -39.17 -9.95 -0.65
CA GLY A 453 -39.64 -8.92 0.28
C GLY A 453 -41.08 -8.51 -0.01
N ASP A 454 -41.60 -7.52 0.71
CA ASP A 454 -43.00 -7.07 0.58
C ASP A 454 -43.33 -6.70 -0.87
N GLY A 455 -44.33 -7.34 -1.50
CA GLY A 455 -44.67 -7.16 -2.92
C GLY A 455 -43.80 -7.95 -3.92
N GLY A 456 -42.70 -8.54 -3.46
CA GLY A 456 -41.75 -9.29 -4.28
C GLY A 456 -42.07 -10.79 -4.36
N ASN A 457 -41.72 -11.42 -5.49
CA ASN A 457 -41.89 -12.87 -5.65
C ASN A 457 -40.77 -13.65 -4.97
N GLY A 458 -41.07 -14.87 -4.54
CA GLY A 458 -40.06 -15.81 -4.07
C GLY A 458 -39.10 -16.25 -5.18
N GLY A 459 -37.86 -16.53 -4.81
CA GLY A 459 -36.84 -17.05 -5.71
C GLY A 459 -37.11 -18.50 -6.13
N SER A 460 -36.68 -18.88 -7.32
CA SER A 460 -36.87 -20.24 -7.83
C SER A 460 -35.73 -21.18 -7.42
N SER A 461 -36.03 -22.46 -7.22
CA SER A 461 -35.03 -23.52 -7.03
C SER A 461 -34.92 -24.38 -8.30
N HIS A 462 -33.69 -24.76 -8.64
CA HIS A 462 -33.39 -25.64 -9.77
C HIS A 462 -32.59 -26.84 -9.26
N GLY A 463 -33.27 -27.97 -9.04
CA GLY A 463 -32.71 -29.22 -8.54
C GLY A 463 -33.58 -29.83 -7.44
N HIS A 464 -33.07 -29.90 -6.21
CA HIS A 464 -33.71 -30.64 -5.12
C HIS A 464 -34.31 -29.77 -3.99
N GLY A 465 -34.13 -28.46 -4.02
CA GLY A 465 -34.72 -27.57 -3.02
C GLY A 465 -36.08 -27.03 -3.42
N ASN A 466 -36.77 -26.37 -2.50
CA ASN A 466 -38.08 -25.75 -2.69
C ASN A 466 -37.95 -24.33 -3.24
N GLY A 467 -39.00 -23.83 -3.89
CA GLY A 467 -39.12 -22.40 -4.19
C GLY A 467 -39.21 -21.57 -2.92
N GLY A 468 -38.75 -20.32 -2.96
CA GLY A 468 -38.88 -19.37 -1.85
C GLY A 468 -40.30 -18.85 -1.71
N ALA A 469 -40.67 -18.39 -0.52
CA ALA A 469 -41.97 -17.73 -0.31
C ALA A 469 -42.02 -16.35 -0.99
N GLY A 470 -43.18 -15.92 -1.49
CA GLY A 470 -43.41 -14.51 -1.85
C GLY A 470 -43.61 -13.67 -0.59
N GLY A 471 -43.35 -12.36 -0.68
CA GLY A 471 -43.83 -11.39 0.32
C GLY A 471 -45.28 -10.98 0.03
N ASP A 472 -45.83 -10.07 0.83
CA ASP A 472 -47.23 -9.63 0.71
C ASP A 472 -47.56 -9.16 -0.72
N GLY A 473 -48.53 -9.78 -1.38
CA GLY A 473 -48.90 -9.53 -2.78
C GLY A 473 -48.02 -10.23 -3.83
N GLY A 474 -46.92 -10.84 -3.42
CA GLY A 474 -45.96 -11.54 -4.28
C GLY A 474 -46.25 -13.03 -4.43
N ASN A 475 -45.91 -13.60 -5.59
CA ASN A 475 -46.08 -15.03 -5.83
C ASN A 475 -44.92 -15.85 -5.22
N GLY A 476 -45.20 -17.10 -4.84
CA GLY A 476 -44.18 -18.06 -4.46
C GLY A 476 -43.25 -18.42 -5.62
N GLY A 477 -41.99 -18.71 -5.29
CA GLY A 477 -40.98 -19.13 -6.25
C GLY A 477 -41.23 -20.54 -6.78
N SER A 478 -40.81 -20.80 -8.02
CA SER A 478 -41.00 -22.13 -8.63
C SER A 478 -39.88 -23.11 -8.26
N ALA A 479 -40.20 -24.39 -8.19
CA ALA A 479 -39.22 -25.46 -8.00
C ALA A 479 -39.09 -26.33 -9.27
N HIS A 480 -37.91 -26.34 -9.88
CA HIS A 480 -37.60 -27.15 -11.03
C HIS A 480 -36.79 -28.39 -10.61
N GLY A 481 -37.46 -29.51 -10.37
CA GLY A 481 -36.83 -30.79 -10.04
C GLY A 481 -37.64 -31.60 -9.01
N SER A 482 -37.09 -31.87 -7.83
CA SER A 482 -37.77 -32.68 -6.79
C SER A 482 -38.24 -31.88 -5.57
N GLY A 483 -38.23 -30.55 -5.64
CA GLY A 483 -38.74 -29.70 -4.58
C GLY A 483 -40.17 -29.23 -4.81
N ASN A 484 -40.75 -28.65 -3.77
CA ASN A 484 -42.07 -28.03 -3.81
C ASN A 484 -41.96 -26.55 -4.23
N GLY A 485 -42.99 -26.03 -4.90
CA GLY A 485 -43.12 -24.59 -5.09
C GLY A 485 -43.22 -23.86 -3.74
N GLY A 486 -42.78 -22.60 -3.70
CA GLY A 486 -42.87 -21.75 -2.52
C GLY A 486 -44.28 -21.24 -2.26
N ALA A 487 -44.58 -20.82 -1.03
CA ALA A 487 -45.85 -20.19 -0.70
C ALA A 487 -45.97 -18.80 -1.34
N GLY A 488 -47.17 -18.39 -1.78
CA GLY A 488 -47.47 -16.99 -2.06
C GLY A 488 -47.59 -16.20 -0.75
N GLY A 489 -47.34 -14.88 -0.79
CA GLY A 489 -47.76 -13.98 0.30
C GLY A 489 -49.22 -13.57 0.13
N ASP A 490 -49.74 -12.73 1.02
CA ASP A 490 -51.15 -12.31 1.02
C ASP A 490 -51.57 -11.73 -0.35
N GLY A 491 -52.56 -12.32 -1.01
CA GLY A 491 -53.00 -11.97 -2.37
C GLY A 491 -52.17 -12.57 -3.52
N GLY A 492 -51.04 -13.21 -3.22
CA GLY A 492 -50.12 -13.82 -4.17
C GLY A 492 -50.37 -15.32 -4.40
N ASN A 493 -50.08 -15.80 -5.61
CA ASN A 493 -50.23 -17.22 -5.93
C ASN A 493 -49.06 -18.05 -5.41
N GLY A 494 -49.31 -19.33 -5.12
CA GLY A 494 -48.27 -20.30 -4.82
C GLY A 494 -47.37 -20.58 -6.03
N GLY A 495 -46.11 -20.92 -5.75
CA GLY A 495 -45.13 -21.27 -6.77
C GLY A 495 -45.38 -22.63 -7.41
N ASN A 496 -44.96 -22.78 -8.67
CA ASN A 496 -45.15 -24.02 -9.41
C ASN A 496 -44.02 -25.04 -9.15
N SER A 497 -44.31 -26.34 -9.28
CA SER A 497 -43.30 -27.39 -9.31
C SER A 497 -43.23 -28.04 -10.70
N TYR A 498 -42.03 -28.16 -11.26
CA TYR A 498 -41.77 -28.69 -12.59
C TYR A 498 -40.76 -29.83 -12.54
N LYS A 499 -41.16 -31.06 -12.87
CA LYS A 499 -40.28 -32.23 -12.92
C LYS A 499 -40.09 -32.75 -14.34
N ARG A 500 -38.82 -32.92 -14.76
CA ARG A 500 -38.46 -33.40 -16.11
C ARG A 500 -38.11 -34.91 -16.20
N HIS A 501 -37.90 -35.60 -15.08
CA HIS A 501 -37.48 -37.03 -15.06
C HIS A 501 -38.21 -37.90 -14.01
N ILE A 502 -38.49 -39.16 -14.36
CA ILE A 502 -39.46 -40.06 -13.69
C ILE A 502 -38.93 -40.72 -12.40
N SER A 503 -37.62 -40.75 -12.13
CA SER A 503 -37.12 -41.50 -10.96
C SER A 503 -37.39 -40.77 -9.62
N SER A 504 -38.26 -41.36 -8.80
CA SER A 504 -38.35 -41.34 -7.31
C SER A 504 -38.49 -40.04 -6.51
N GLY A 505 -38.70 -38.87 -7.12
CA GLY A 505 -38.98 -37.61 -6.40
C GLY A 505 -40.41 -37.10 -6.59
N HIS A 506 -41.02 -36.51 -5.56
CA HIS A 506 -42.32 -35.83 -5.61
C HIS A 506 -42.14 -34.33 -5.37
N GLY A 507 -42.80 -33.48 -6.16
CA GLY A 507 -42.77 -32.03 -5.99
C GLY A 507 -44.18 -31.44 -6.08
N ASN A 508 -44.67 -30.87 -4.98
CA ASN A 508 -46.00 -30.27 -4.91
C ASN A 508 -45.95 -28.79 -5.31
N GLY A 509 -47.05 -28.26 -5.85
CA GLY A 509 -47.23 -26.83 -5.95
C GLY A 509 -47.25 -26.18 -4.56
N GLY A 510 -46.79 -24.94 -4.46
CA GLY A 510 -46.83 -24.18 -3.21
C GLY A 510 -48.24 -23.69 -2.88
N PRO A 511 -48.56 -23.44 -1.59
CA PRO A 511 -49.83 -22.84 -1.21
C PRO A 511 -49.94 -21.38 -1.70
N GLY A 512 -51.15 -20.93 -2.05
CA GLY A 512 -51.44 -19.50 -2.23
C GLY A 512 -51.55 -18.77 -0.88
N GLY A 513 -51.31 -17.46 -0.85
CA GLY A 513 -51.69 -16.63 0.30
C GLY A 513 -53.16 -16.23 0.24
N ASP A 514 -53.63 -15.43 1.19
CA ASP A 514 -55.04 -15.03 1.29
C ASP A 514 -55.53 -14.38 -0.02
N GLY A 515 -56.54 -14.96 -0.68
CA GLY A 515 -57.04 -14.52 -2.00
C GLY A 515 -56.24 -15.02 -3.21
N GLY A 516 -55.08 -15.65 -2.99
CA GLY A 516 -54.19 -16.18 -4.02
C GLY A 516 -54.45 -17.65 -4.37
N ASN A 517 -54.20 -18.03 -5.62
CA ASN A 517 -54.35 -19.42 -6.05
C ASN A 517 -53.16 -20.28 -5.62
N GLY A 518 -53.39 -21.57 -5.41
CA GLY A 518 -52.33 -22.55 -5.21
C GLY A 518 -51.49 -22.76 -6.48
N GLY A 519 -50.22 -23.09 -6.30
CA GLY A 519 -49.29 -23.37 -7.38
C GLY A 519 -49.56 -24.70 -8.08
N ASN A 520 -49.20 -24.80 -9.35
CA ASN A 520 -49.39 -26.00 -10.15
C ASN A 520 -48.23 -27.00 -9.95
N SER A 521 -48.50 -28.30 -10.11
CA SER A 521 -47.46 -29.35 -10.20
C SER A 521 -47.47 -30.00 -11.58
N TYR A 522 -46.30 -30.12 -12.20
CA TYR A 522 -46.09 -30.79 -13.48
C TYR A 522 -45.15 -32.00 -13.28
N GLY A 523 -45.69 -33.21 -13.37
CA GLY A 523 -44.99 -34.47 -13.18
C GLY A 523 -45.63 -35.34 -12.09
N HIS A 524 -44.87 -35.66 -11.03
CA HIS A 524 -45.35 -36.43 -9.89
C HIS A 524 -45.47 -35.51 -8.67
N GLY A 525 -46.69 -35.12 -8.30
CA GLY A 525 -46.95 -34.23 -7.18
C GLY A 525 -48.33 -33.60 -7.24
N ASN A 526 -48.80 -33.10 -6.09
CA ASN A 526 -50.10 -32.49 -5.96
C ASN A 526 -50.03 -31.00 -6.31
N GLY A 527 -51.13 -30.43 -6.81
CA GLY A 527 -51.30 -28.99 -6.82
C GLY A 527 -51.30 -28.43 -5.39
N GLY A 528 -50.83 -27.20 -5.23
CA GLY A 528 -50.84 -26.51 -3.95
C GLY A 528 -52.26 -26.06 -3.57
N PRO A 529 -52.60 -25.95 -2.28
CA PRO A 529 -53.88 -25.40 -1.87
C PRO A 529 -53.96 -23.89 -2.16
N GLY A 530 -55.15 -23.37 -2.47
CA GLY A 530 -55.41 -21.93 -2.51
C GLY A 530 -55.53 -21.33 -1.10
N GLY A 531 -55.31 -20.02 -0.97
CA GLY A 531 -55.68 -19.29 0.25
C GLY A 531 -57.15 -18.90 0.24
N ASP A 532 -57.62 -18.18 1.28
CA ASP A 532 -59.03 -17.79 1.42
C ASP A 532 -59.54 -17.03 0.19
N GLY A 533 -60.55 -17.55 -0.52
CA GLY A 533 -61.05 -17.00 -1.78
C GLY A 533 -60.28 -17.40 -3.04
N GLY A 534 -59.14 -18.06 -2.90
CA GLY A 534 -58.28 -18.52 -3.99
C GLY A 534 -58.55 -19.96 -4.45
N ASN A 535 -58.31 -20.24 -5.73
CA ASN A 535 -58.47 -21.59 -6.27
C ASN A 535 -57.27 -22.49 -5.94
N GLY A 536 -57.50 -23.79 -5.82
CA GLY A 536 -56.43 -24.78 -5.73
C GLY A 536 -55.63 -24.90 -7.01
N GLY A 537 -54.34 -25.19 -6.88
CA GLY A 537 -53.43 -25.42 -8.00
C GLY A 537 -53.72 -26.74 -8.72
N SER A 538 -53.41 -26.80 -10.01
CA SER A 538 -53.66 -27.99 -10.84
C SER A 538 -52.46 -28.94 -10.88
N SER A 539 -52.71 -30.25 -10.99
CA SER A 539 -51.69 -31.27 -11.21
C SER A 539 -51.73 -31.78 -12.66
N HIS A 540 -50.57 -31.91 -13.29
CA HIS A 540 -50.42 -32.48 -14.63
C HIS A 540 -49.46 -33.67 -14.55
N GLY A 541 -49.98 -34.90 -14.63
CA GLY A 541 -49.23 -36.15 -14.51
C GLY A 541 -49.82 -37.09 -13.46
N HIS A 542 -49.06 -37.41 -12.42
CA HIS A 542 -49.47 -38.30 -11.34
C HIS A 542 -49.55 -37.52 -10.01
N GLY A 543 -50.76 -37.15 -9.60
CA GLY A 543 -50.99 -36.38 -8.37
C GLY A 543 -52.35 -35.69 -8.38
N ASN A 544 -52.81 -35.27 -7.21
CA ASN A 544 -54.13 -34.67 -7.04
C ASN A 544 -54.09 -33.15 -7.28
N GLY A 545 -55.21 -32.59 -7.71
CA GLY A 545 -55.40 -31.13 -7.66
C GLY A 545 -55.36 -30.63 -6.21
N GLY A 546 -54.94 -29.38 -6.02
CA GLY A 546 -54.93 -28.73 -4.71
C GLY A 546 -56.34 -28.34 -4.26
N ALA A 547 -56.55 -28.25 -2.95
CA ALA A 547 -57.83 -27.76 -2.41
C ALA A 547 -57.99 -26.25 -2.67
N GLY A 548 -59.21 -25.79 -2.94
CA GLY A 548 -59.54 -24.35 -2.90
C GLY A 548 -59.66 -23.85 -1.46
N GLY A 549 -59.41 -22.57 -1.23
CA GLY A 549 -59.77 -21.92 0.04
C GLY A 549 -61.24 -21.55 0.07
N ASP A 550 -61.69 -20.90 1.14
CA ASP A 550 -63.12 -20.54 1.33
C ASP A 550 -63.64 -19.69 0.16
N GLY A 551 -64.66 -20.16 -0.56
CA GLY A 551 -65.18 -19.55 -1.78
C GLY A 551 -64.41 -19.85 -3.08
N GLY A 552 -63.26 -20.51 -3.00
CA GLY A 552 -62.41 -20.90 -4.12
C GLY A 552 -62.68 -22.31 -4.66
N ASN A 553 -62.45 -22.52 -5.96
CA ASN A 553 -62.60 -23.82 -6.60
C ASN A 553 -61.39 -24.72 -6.34
N GLY A 554 -61.62 -26.04 -6.28
CA GLY A 554 -60.54 -27.03 -6.26
C GLY A 554 -59.76 -27.08 -7.58
N GLY A 555 -58.47 -27.38 -7.49
CA GLY A 555 -57.60 -27.53 -8.65
C GLY A 555 -57.90 -28.79 -9.46
N SER A 556 -57.69 -28.74 -10.78
CA SER A 556 -57.92 -29.90 -11.65
C SER A 556 -56.72 -30.84 -11.68
N SER A 557 -56.96 -32.13 -11.96
CA SER A 557 -55.91 -33.12 -12.22
C SER A 557 -56.01 -33.62 -13.67
N HIS A 558 -54.89 -33.55 -14.39
CA HIS A 558 -54.77 -34.07 -15.76
C HIS A 558 -53.79 -35.25 -15.74
N GLY A 559 -54.30 -36.48 -15.80
CA GLY A 559 -53.52 -37.71 -15.65
C GLY A 559 -54.08 -38.64 -14.57
N SER A 560 -53.23 -39.33 -13.79
CA SER A 560 -53.70 -40.20 -12.71
C SER A 560 -53.71 -39.46 -11.37
N GLY A 561 -54.88 -38.97 -10.98
CA GLY A 561 -55.11 -38.27 -9.72
C GLY A 561 -56.56 -37.83 -9.60
N ASN A 562 -56.93 -37.38 -8.41
CA ASN A 562 -58.24 -36.81 -8.15
C ASN A 562 -58.16 -35.28 -8.25
N GLY A 563 -59.22 -34.63 -8.73
CA GLY A 563 -59.41 -33.19 -8.57
C GLY A 563 -59.40 -32.80 -7.09
N GLY A 564 -58.99 -31.57 -6.80
CA GLY A 564 -58.99 -31.03 -5.45
C GLY A 564 -60.41 -30.73 -4.94
N ALA A 565 -60.59 -30.75 -3.62
CA ALA A 565 -61.84 -30.28 -3.02
C ALA A 565 -61.99 -28.76 -3.21
N GLY A 566 -63.21 -28.29 -3.50
CA GLY A 566 -63.53 -26.86 -3.39
C GLY A 566 -63.65 -26.45 -1.92
N GLY A 567 -63.41 -25.18 -1.62
CA GLY A 567 -63.73 -24.63 -0.30
C GLY A 567 -65.21 -24.32 -0.17
N ASP A 568 -65.61 -23.71 0.95
CA ASP A 568 -67.00 -23.40 1.24
C ASP A 568 -67.60 -22.48 0.15
N GLY A 569 -68.54 -22.99 -0.63
CA GLY A 569 -69.17 -22.29 -1.76
C GLY A 569 -68.44 -22.39 -3.11
N GLY A 570 -67.27 -23.03 -3.15
CA GLY A 570 -66.52 -23.32 -4.39
C GLY A 570 -66.83 -24.70 -4.97
N ASN A 571 -66.58 -24.88 -6.27
CA ASN A 571 -66.72 -26.16 -6.95
C ASN A 571 -65.48 -27.04 -6.75
N GLY A 572 -65.66 -28.36 -6.69
CA GLY A 572 -64.55 -29.31 -6.77
C GLY A 572 -63.83 -29.26 -8.11
N GLY A 573 -62.55 -29.62 -8.12
CA GLY A 573 -61.75 -29.74 -9.34
C GLY A 573 -62.09 -30.99 -10.14
N ASN A 574 -61.86 -30.93 -11.45
CA ASN A 574 -62.13 -32.05 -12.36
C ASN A 574 -60.90 -32.97 -12.48
N SER A 575 -61.15 -34.25 -12.77
CA SER A 575 -60.14 -35.23 -13.16
C SER A 575 -60.33 -35.58 -14.64
N TYR A 576 -59.26 -35.48 -15.43
CA TYR A 576 -59.26 -35.74 -16.87
C TYR A 576 -58.21 -36.76 -17.29
#